data_AF-A0A3D4B1B9-F1
#
_entry.id   AF-A0A3D4B1B9-F1
#
_cell.length_a   1.000
_cell.length_b   1.000
_cell.length_c   1.000
_cell.angle_alpha   90.00
_cell.angle_beta   90.00
_cell.angle_gamma   90.00
#
_symmetry.space_group_name_H-M   'P 1'
#
loop_
_entity.id
_entity.type
_entity.pdbx_description
1 polymer ?
#
loop_
_entity_poly.entity_id
_entity_poly.type
_entity_poly.pdbx_seq_one_letter_code
_entity_poly.pdbx_strand_id
1 'polypeptide(L)'
;GHDNNRDWFMNNMPESKPVTHVLYNEWYPQIVYNHHQTGPSWTRIFLPPFADPVNPNIHPGVTTGVNLVGSAMANRMAIKKMPGAVSGVIYSMWWNGGMRTVPYFHNMIGILTETSHATPVPRTYDPKDMPKMVGGGRRGGGHPTNGTNIFYPYPWQGGESRLKDPVAYMITGSMAVLRLATDLKEQWLYNIYKMGRDAIESGEKGSPFAYVVPPDQWNPREAVELINILRLGGVEVEQVSKPFKAGETTYDEGTYVISTAQAFRPYVVDLLDKQEYPDRRSTPNGPPEPPYDIAGWTLPMQMGVTVDRIETSFEYDGASVSDAAEPRPGHAGDPDYGYILSHQSNAGMQAVNRLLQAGDRLYITDKPLNDM
;
A
#
# COMPACT_ATOMS: atom_id res chain seq x y z
N GLY A 1 4.14 -0.06 -19.73
CA GLY A 1 3.01 0.53 -18.97
C GLY A 1 3.04 -0.03 -17.57
N HIS A 2 2.75 0.78 -16.57
CA HIS A 2 2.77 0.42 -15.15
C HIS A 2 1.40 0.76 -14.54
N ASP A 3 0.85 -0.09 -13.67
CA ASP A 3 -0.36 0.23 -12.91
C ASP A 3 0.05 0.96 -11.62
N ASN A 4 -0.08 2.29 -11.63
CA ASN A 4 0.30 3.11 -10.48
C ASN A 4 -0.50 2.77 -9.21
N ASN A 5 -1.67 2.11 -9.32
CA ASN A 5 -2.42 1.66 -8.15
C ASN A 5 -1.95 0.30 -7.60
N ARG A 6 -0.75 -0.15 -7.97
CA ARG A 6 0.00 -1.27 -7.37
C ARG A 6 1.39 -0.86 -6.87
N ASP A 7 1.70 0.44 -6.88
CA ASP A 7 3.07 0.93 -6.64
C ASP A 7 3.27 1.55 -5.26
N TRP A 8 2.24 1.79 -4.45
CA TRP A 8 2.31 2.72 -3.32
C TRP A 8 3.20 2.25 -2.15
N PHE A 9 3.67 1.00 -2.18
CA PHE A 9 4.63 0.45 -1.23
C PHE A 9 6.08 0.45 -1.76
N MET A 10 6.27 0.49 -3.09
CA MET A 10 7.59 0.57 -3.73
C MET A 10 7.94 1.98 -4.20
N ASN A 11 6.93 2.76 -4.56
CA ASN A 11 7.03 4.11 -5.10
C ASN A 11 8.02 4.22 -6.26
N ASN A 12 7.95 3.32 -7.24
CA ASN A 12 8.83 3.37 -8.41
C ASN A 12 8.47 4.53 -9.35
N MET A 13 7.21 4.95 -9.37
CA MET A 13 6.68 5.87 -10.37
C MET A 13 6.87 7.34 -9.99
N PRO A 14 7.24 8.23 -10.94
CA PRO A 14 7.36 9.66 -10.66
C PRO A 14 6.03 10.30 -10.25
N GLU A 15 4.89 9.69 -10.57
CA GLU A 15 3.57 10.17 -10.16
C GLU A 15 3.18 9.77 -8.73
N SER A 16 3.63 8.60 -8.24
CA SER A 16 3.29 8.11 -6.87
C SER A 16 4.16 8.79 -5.82
N LYS A 17 5.47 8.92 -6.07
CA LYS A 17 6.45 9.54 -5.15
C LYS A 17 6.02 10.86 -4.51
N PRO A 18 5.63 11.91 -5.25
CA PRO A 18 5.26 13.19 -4.64
C PRO A 18 3.99 13.08 -3.80
N VAL A 19 3.03 12.23 -4.20
CA VAL A 19 1.80 12.04 -3.42
C VAL A 19 2.12 11.31 -2.11
N THR A 20 2.92 10.24 -2.16
CA THR A 20 3.40 9.51 -0.98
C THR A 20 4.15 10.44 -0.03
N HIS A 21 5.02 11.31 -0.55
CA HIS A 21 5.73 12.30 0.27
C HIS A 21 4.77 13.21 1.03
N VAL A 22 3.80 13.82 0.33
CA VAL A 22 2.79 14.69 0.96
C VAL A 22 1.97 13.94 2.02
N LEU A 23 1.56 12.70 1.73
CA LEU A 23 0.72 11.92 2.64
C LEU A 23 1.45 11.55 3.94
N TYR A 24 2.71 11.12 3.86
CA TYR A 24 3.40 10.46 4.97
C TYR A 24 4.57 11.24 5.57
N ASN A 25 4.94 12.39 4.99
CA ASN A 25 6.04 13.22 5.50
C ASN A 25 5.64 14.69 5.72
N GLU A 26 4.54 15.18 5.15
CA GLU A 26 4.15 16.59 5.28
C GLU A 26 2.77 16.79 5.92
N TRP A 27 1.72 16.16 5.38
CA TRP A 27 0.34 16.54 5.70
C TRP A 27 -0.36 15.63 6.71
N TYR A 28 -0.16 14.32 6.63
CA TYR A 28 -0.79 13.32 7.50
C TYR A 28 -2.34 13.41 7.55
N PRO A 29 -3.04 13.26 6.40
CA PRO A 29 -4.50 13.41 6.35
C PRO A 29 -5.24 12.29 7.08
N GLN A 30 -6.36 12.63 7.72
CA GLN A 30 -7.17 11.63 8.44
C GLN A 30 -8.00 10.75 7.51
N ILE A 31 -8.40 11.26 6.33
CA ILE A 31 -9.17 10.53 5.31
C ILE A 31 -8.56 10.75 3.93
N VAL A 32 -8.28 9.67 3.22
CA VAL A 32 -7.74 9.66 1.84
C VAL A 32 -8.78 9.01 0.93
N TYR A 33 -9.22 9.71 -0.13
CA TYR A 33 -10.28 9.22 -1.03
C TYR A 33 -9.81 9.09 -2.48
N ASN A 34 -9.76 7.85 -2.95
CA ASN A 34 -9.37 7.45 -4.29
C ASN A 34 -10.59 7.08 -5.17
N HIS A 35 -10.89 7.92 -6.17
CA HIS A 35 -12.00 7.67 -7.10
C HIS A 35 -11.56 6.74 -8.25
N HIS A 36 -12.38 5.75 -8.58
CA HIS A 36 -12.15 4.81 -9.69
C HIS A 36 -13.41 4.56 -10.53
N GLN A 37 -13.19 3.89 -11.67
CA GLN A 37 -14.19 3.33 -12.56
C GLN A 37 -13.60 2.10 -13.28
N THR A 38 -14.35 1.04 -13.59
CA THR A 38 -15.79 0.84 -13.37
C THR A 38 -16.10 -0.11 -12.23
N GLY A 39 -17.19 0.19 -11.51
CA GLY A 39 -17.75 -0.69 -10.48
C GLY A 39 -18.47 -1.93 -11.03
N PRO A 40 -18.97 -2.81 -10.14
CA PRO A 40 -19.67 -4.02 -10.52
C PRO A 40 -20.84 -3.74 -11.48
N SER A 41 -21.05 -4.64 -12.44
CA SER A 41 -22.18 -4.52 -13.37
C SER A 41 -23.52 -4.41 -12.61
N TRP A 42 -24.45 -3.64 -13.16
CA TRP A 42 -25.77 -3.36 -12.57
C TRP A 42 -25.76 -2.61 -11.22
N THR A 43 -24.63 -2.04 -10.84
CA THR A 43 -24.50 -1.10 -9.73
C THR A 43 -24.15 0.29 -10.26
N ARG A 44 -24.26 1.32 -9.42
CA ARG A 44 -23.93 2.71 -9.79
C ARG A 44 -22.66 3.20 -9.13
N ILE A 45 -22.40 2.72 -7.91
CA ILE A 45 -21.13 2.92 -7.22
C ILE A 45 -20.88 1.78 -6.23
N PHE A 46 -19.65 1.30 -6.16
CA PHE A 46 -19.15 0.52 -5.05
C PHE A 46 -18.50 1.44 -4.02
N LEU A 47 -18.74 1.21 -2.73
CA LEU A 47 -18.19 1.96 -1.60
C LEU A 47 -18.02 1.06 -0.36
N PRO A 48 -17.14 1.41 0.60
CA PRO A 48 -16.99 0.65 1.84
C PRO A 48 -18.30 0.60 2.65
N PRO A 49 -18.52 -0.36 3.58
CA PRO A 49 -17.57 -1.37 4.08
C PRO A 49 -17.00 -2.30 3.00
N PHE A 50 -15.73 -2.66 3.16
CA PHE A 50 -15.05 -3.65 2.30
C PHE A 50 -15.39 -5.08 2.75
N ALA A 51 -15.13 -6.06 1.88
CA ALA A 51 -15.25 -7.48 2.22
C ALA A 51 -14.06 -7.95 3.06
N ASP A 52 -14.21 -9.07 3.75
CA ASP A 52 -13.13 -9.74 4.46
C ASP A 52 -12.00 -10.22 3.50
N PRO A 53 -10.76 -10.43 4.00
CA PRO A 53 -10.29 -10.20 5.38
C PRO A 53 -9.65 -8.83 5.59
N VAL A 54 -9.38 -8.54 6.87
CA VAL A 54 -8.59 -7.39 7.33
C VAL A 54 -7.21 -7.88 7.79
N ASN A 55 -6.16 -7.16 7.41
CA ASN A 55 -4.81 -7.44 7.87
C ASN A 55 -4.69 -7.18 9.39
N PRO A 56 -4.14 -8.11 10.19
CA PRO A 56 -4.05 -7.97 11.65
C PRO A 56 -3.13 -6.82 12.11
N ASN A 57 -2.22 -6.35 11.25
CA ASN A 57 -1.36 -5.20 11.55
C ASN A 57 -2.14 -3.87 11.52
N ILE A 58 -3.30 -3.82 10.84
CA ILE A 58 -4.12 -2.61 10.75
C ILE A 58 -4.82 -2.37 12.08
N HIS A 59 -4.67 -1.16 12.63
CA HIS A 59 -5.35 -0.78 13.86
C HIS A 59 -6.90 -0.87 13.69
N PRO A 60 -7.65 -1.50 14.62
CA PRO A 60 -9.11 -1.68 14.47
C PRO A 60 -9.91 -0.38 14.29
N GLY A 61 -9.38 0.74 14.80
CA GLY A 61 -9.90 2.09 14.58
C GLY A 61 -9.92 2.51 13.10
N VAL A 62 -8.95 2.05 12.30
CA VAL A 62 -8.95 2.27 10.84
C VAL A 62 -10.10 1.51 10.18
N THR A 63 -10.23 0.21 10.47
CA THR A 63 -11.29 -0.64 9.90
C THR A 63 -12.68 -0.10 10.19
N THR A 64 -12.93 0.25 11.46
CA THR A 64 -14.22 0.81 11.87
C THR A 64 -14.43 2.23 11.33
N GLY A 65 -13.38 3.04 11.20
CA GLY A 65 -13.43 4.34 10.54
C GLY A 65 -13.78 4.26 9.06
N VAL A 66 -13.20 3.31 8.32
CA VAL A 66 -13.56 3.02 6.92
C VAL A 66 -15.04 2.68 6.80
N ASN A 67 -15.55 1.83 7.69
CA ASN A 67 -16.97 1.45 7.72
C ASN A 67 -17.89 2.64 8.01
N LEU A 68 -17.47 3.54 8.91
CA LEU A 68 -18.20 4.76 9.23
C LEU A 68 -18.30 5.69 8.01
N VAL A 69 -17.18 5.92 7.31
CA VAL A 69 -17.15 6.74 6.09
C VAL A 69 -18.06 6.15 5.01
N GLY A 70 -17.92 4.84 4.75
CA GLY A 70 -18.75 4.13 3.78
C GLY A 70 -20.24 4.20 4.07
N SER A 71 -20.63 3.97 5.33
CA SER A 71 -22.02 4.06 5.77
C SER A 71 -22.60 5.46 5.60
N ALA A 72 -21.81 6.51 5.88
CA ALA A 72 -22.23 7.89 5.66
C ALA A 72 -22.45 8.20 4.16
N MET A 73 -21.59 7.67 3.28
CA MET A 73 -21.75 7.80 1.82
C MET A 73 -23.03 7.10 1.34
N ALA A 74 -23.25 5.85 1.75
CA ALA A 74 -24.44 5.07 1.39
C ALA A 74 -25.72 5.77 1.87
N ASN A 75 -25.74 6.24 3.12
CA ASN A 75 -26.88 6.97 3.67
C ASN A 75 -27.20 8.24 2.87
N ARG A 76 -26.18 9.06 2.56
CA ARG A 76 -26.37 10.28 1.77
C ARG A 76 -26.97 9.99 0.40
N MET A 77 -26.51 8.93 -0.28
CA MET A 77 -27.06 8.52 -1.58
C MET A 77 -28.50 8.04 -1.47
N ALA A 78 -28.83 7.25 -0.45
CA ALA A 78 -30.20 6.79 -0.21
C ALA A 78 -31.16 7.97 0.03
N ILE A 79 -30.80 8.93 0.90
CA ILE A 79 -31.60 10.13 1.17
C ILE A 79 -31.75 11.01 -0.08
N LYS A 80 -30.73 11.07 -0.93
CA LYS A 80 -30.78 11.77 -2.22
C LYS A 80 -31.49 11.00 -3.33
N LYS A 81 -32.07 9.83 -3.04
CA LYS A 81 -32.75 8.96 -4.02
C LYS A 81 -31.82 8.55 -5.18
N MET A 82 -30.57 8.23 -4.85
CA MET A 82 -29.55 7.76 -5.80
C MET A 82 -29.35 6.24 -5.63
N PRO A 83 -30.07 5.39 -6.37
CA PRO A 83 -30.01 3.93 -6.21
C PRO A 83 -28.67 3.34 -6.68
N GLY A 84 -28.39 2.08 -6.36
CA GLY A 84 -27.27 1.35 -6.93
C GLY A 84 -25.95 1.50 -6.17
N ALA A 85 -25.94 2.08 -4.97
CA ALA A 85 -24.79 2.04 -4.06
C ALA A 85 -24.65 0.64 -3.44
N VAL A 86 -23.48 0.03 -3.59
CA VAL A 86 -23.20 -1.34 -3.12
C VAL A 86 -21.95 -1.40 -2.24
N SER A 87 -21.96 -2.28 -1.24
CA SER A 87 -20.83 -2.52 -0.31
C SER A 87 -20.57 -4.00 -0.06
N GLY A 88 -19.48 -4.31 0.63
CA GLY A 88 -19.20 -5.65 1.14
C GLY A 88 -18.94 -6.69 0.05
N VAL A 89 -18.41 -6.28 -1.10
CA VAL A 89 -18.06 -7.16 -2.22
C VAL A 89 -16.67 -6.86 -2.75
N ILE A 90 -16.02 -7.88 -3.33
CA ILE A 90 -14.79 -7.80 -4.14
C ILE A 90 -13.53 -7.40 -3.36
N TYR A 91 -13.50 -6.19 -2.83
CA TYR A 91 -12.31 -5.55 -2.27
C TYR A 91 -12.15 -5.89 -0.78
N SER A 92 -10.93 -6.20 -0.34
CA SER A 92 -10.61 -6.42 1.08
C SER A 92 -9.61 -5.42 1.64
N MET A 93 -9.31 -5.50 2.93
CA MET A 93 -8.33 -4.66 3.63
C MET A 93 -7.06 -5.44 3.98
N TRP A 94 -6.65 -6.36 3.10
CA TRP A 94 -5.56 -7.30 3.40
C TRP A 94 -4.18 -6.82 2.93
N TRP A 95 -4.04 -6.43 1.67
CA TRP A 95 -2.74 -6.17 1.07
C TRP A 95 -2.30 -4.70 1.17
N ASN A 96 -1.00 -4.47 1.35
CA ASN A 96 -0.38 -3.16 1.46
C ASN A 96 0.26 -2.78 0.12
N GLY A 97 -0.19 -1.67 -0.50
CA GLY A 97 0.41 -1.18 -1.75
C GLY A 97 -0.52 -0.53 -2.75
N GLY A 98 -1.82 -0.47 -2.47
CA GLY A 98 -2.78 0.30 -3.25
C GLY A 98 -2.92 1.69 -2.65
N MET A 99 -3.30 2.68 -3.45
CA MET A 99 -3.42 4.07 -2.97
C MET A 99 -4.35 4.18 -1.76
N ARG A 100 -5.44 3.40 -1.74
CA ARG A 100 -6.32 3.35 -0.57
C ARG A 100 -5.83 2.47 0.58
N THR A 101 -4.96 1.49 0.34
CA THR A 101 -4.60 0.49 1.36
C THR A 101 -3.37 0.88 2.17
N VAL A 102 -2.38 1.53 1.55
CA VAL A 102 -1.20 2.05 2.26
C VAL A 102 -1.59 2.99 3.41
N PRO A 103 -2.57 3.92 3.27
CA PRO A 103 -3.06 4.74 4.39
C PRO A 103 -3.46 3.95 5.64
N TYR A 104 -3.93 2.69 5.52
CA TYR A 104 -4.33 1.89 6.68
C TYR A 104 -3.17 1.62 7.65
N PHE A 105 -1.98 1.45 7.10
CA PHE A 105 -0.76 1.18 7.84
C PHE A 105 -0.13 2.45 8.42
N HIS A 106 -0.72 3.62 8.10
CA HIS A 106 -0.29 4.94 8.55
C HIS A 106 -1.30 5.59 9.50
N ASN A 107 -2.19 4.81 10.10
CA ASN A 107 -3.25 5.29 11.01
C ASN A 107 -4.25 6.23 10.32
N MET A 108 -4.43 6.11 9.00
CA MET A 108 -5.31 6.95 8.20
C MET A 108 -6.46 6.14 7.60
N ILE A 109 -7.58 6.82 7.31
CA ILE A 109 -8.76 6.20 6.69
C ILE A 109 -8.65 6.29 5.16
N GLY A 110 -8.13 5.24 4.52
CA GLY A 110 -8.10 5.14 3.07
C GLY A 110 -9.36 4.52 2.46
N ILE A 111 -9.99 5.18 1.50
CA ILE A 111 -11.16 4.63 0.80
C ILE A 111 -10.97 4.68 -0.71
N LEU A 112 -11.59 3.72 -1.40
CA LEU A 112 -11.84 3.81 -2.82
C LEU A 112 -13.33 3.64 -3.09
N THR A 113 -13.79 4.23 -4.19
CA THR A 113 -15.06 3.91 -4.79
C THR A 113 -14.91 3.61 -6.26
N GLU A 114 -15.81 2.77 -6.77
CA GLU A 114 -15.86 2.46 -8.20
C GLU A 114 -17.22 2.83 -8.75
N THR A 115 -17.31 3.88 -9.57
CA THR A 115 -18.58 4.23 -10.21
C THR A 115 -18.80 3.41 -11.48
N SER A 116 -20.06 3.25 -11.89
CA SER A 116 -20.40 2.61 -13.17
C SER A 116 -19.99 3.45 -14.40
N HIS A 117 -20.19 2.91 -15.61
CA HIS A 117 -20.10 3.61 -16.90
C HIS A 117 -18.66 3.90 -17.38
N ALA A 118 -18.07 2.91 -18.05
CA ALA A 118 -16.65 2.90 -18.45
C ALA A 118 -16.28 3.80 -19.65
N THR A 119 -17.26 4.37 -20.37
CA THR A 119 -17.02 5.07 -21.64
C THR A 119 -17.86 6.35 -21.73
N PRO A 120 -17.48 7.37 -22.51
CA PRO A 120 -18.33 8.56 -22.69
C PRO A 120 -19.63 8.30 -23.45
N VAL A 121 -19.77 7.13 -24.09
CA VAL A 121 -20.95 6.74 -24.88
C VAL A 121 -22.08 6.29 -23.95
N PRO A 122 -23.28 6.92 -24.03
CA PRO A 122 -24.45 6.48 -23.28
C PRO A 122 -24.77 5.00 -23.51
N ARG A 123 -25.22 4.31 -22.45
CA ARG A 123 -25.64 2.91 -22.51
C ARG A 123 -27.02 2.75 -21.91
N THR A 124 -27.84 1.89 -22.51
CA THR A 124 -29.17 1.56 -22.02
C THR A 124 -29.14 0.17 -21.41
N TYR A 125 -29.67 0.05 -20.19
CA TYR A 125 -29.83 -1.20 -19.48
C TYR A 125 -31.33 -1.52 -19.44
N ASP A 126 -31.80 -2.53 -20.18
CA ASP A 126 -33.22 -2.93 -20.16
C ASP A 126 -33.54 -3.56 -18.81
N PRO A 127 -34.49 -3.04 -18.02
CA PRO A 127 -34.87 -3.62 -16.72
C PRO A 127 -35.15 -5.13 -16.75
N LYS A 128 -35.55 -5.69 -17.90
CA LYS A 128 -35.76 -7.13 -18.09
C LYS A 128 -34.48 -7.96 -18.00
N ASP A 129 -33.33 -7.35 -18.30
CA ASP A 129 -32.01 -7.96 -18.25
C ASP A 129 -31.37 -7.86 -16.85
N MET A 130 -32.06 -7.28 -15.87
CA MET A 130 -31.52 -7.11 -14.53
C MET A 130 -31.26 -8.48 -13.89
N PRO A 131 -30.01 -8.77 -13.45
CA PRO A 131 -29.69 -10.04 -12.83
C PRO A 131 -30.36 -10.12 -11.44
N LYS A 132 -30.62 -11.34 -10.97
CA LYS A 132 -31.13 -11.56 -9.60
C LYS A 132 -30.12 -11.17 -8.51
N MET A 133 -28.83 -11.17 -8.85
CA MET A 133 -27.71 -10.91 -7.94
C MET A 133 -26.67 -10.02 -8.61
N VAL A 134 -26.04 -9.11 -7.85
CA VAL A 134 -24.90 -8.28 -8.28
C VAL A 134 -23.66 -8.54 -7.42
N GLY A 135 -22.51 -7.98 -7.80
CA GLY A 135 -21.26 -8.06 -7.01
C GLY A 135 -20.41 -9.31 -7.25
N GLY A 136 -20.99 -10.38 -7.78
CA GLY A 136 -20.29 -11.58 -8.24
C GLY A 136 -19.78 -12.49 -7.10
N GLY A 137 -19.90 -13.81 -7.26
CA GLY A 137 -19.63 -14.83 -6.23
C GLY A 137 -18.17 -15.09 -5.85
N ARG A 138 -17.28 -14.09 -5.94
CA ARG A 138 -15.89 -14.22 -5.48
C ARG A 138 -15.76 -13.95 -3.98
N ARG A 139 -16.02 -12.70 -3.56
CA ARG A 139 -15.80 -12.23 -2.18
C ARG A 139 -16.95 -11.37 -1.71
N GLY A 140 -17.41 -11.63 -0.49
CA GLY A 140 -18.57 -10.96 0.10
C GLY A 140 -19.93 -11.49 -0.37
N GLY A 141 -19.93 -12.44 -1.33
CA GLY A 141 -21.13 -13.01 -1.90
C GLY A 141 -21.82 -12.11 -2.92
N GLY A 142 -22.79 -12.67 -3.65
CA GLY A 142 -23.68 -11.88 -4.48
C GLY A 142 -24.74 -11.19 -3.63
N HIS A 143 -25.14 -9.98 -4.01
CA HIS A 143 -26.24 -9.26 -3.35
C HIS A 143 -27.51 -9.31 -4.19
N PRO A 144 -28.66 -9.69 -3.61
CA PRO A 144 -29.92 -9.74 -4.34
C PRO A 144 -30.37 -8.34 -4.79
N THR A 145 -30.95 -8.28 -5.98
CA THR A 145 -31.42 -7.02 -6.62
C THR A 145 -32.86 -6.66 -6.26
N ASN A 146 -33.42 -7.31 -5.24
CA ASN A 146 -34.77 -7.06 -4.71
C ASN A 146 -34.80 -6.10 -3.51
N GLY A 147 -33.65 -5.55 -3.09
CA GLY A 147 -33.54 -4.58 -2.01
C GLY A 147 -33.55 -5.18 -0.59
N THR A 148 -33.49 -6.52 -0.46
CA THR A 148 -33.48 -7.17 0.87
C THR A 148 -32.08 -7.32 1.48
N ASN A 149 -31.05 -6.80 0.83
CA ASN A 149 -29.67 -6.86 1.31
C ASN A 149 -29.25 -5.55 1.97
N ILE A 150 -28.68 -5.62 3.17
CA ILE A 150 -28.28 -4.45 3.95
C ILE A 150 -27.19 -3.60 3.29
N PHE A 151 -26.35 -4.21 2.44
CA PHE A 151 -25.29 -3.56 1.66
C PHE A 151 -25.69 -3.28 0.20
N TYR A 152 -26.94 -3.58 -0.18
CA TYR A 152 -27.54 -3.17 -1.45
C TYR A 152 -29.05 -2.87 -1.29
N PRO A 153 -29.45 -1.96 -0.38
CA PRO A 153 -30.86 -1.80 0.02
C PRO A 153 -31.70 -1.04 -1.02
N TYR A 154 -31.06 -0.30 -1.94
CA TYR A 154 -31.76 0.46 -2.97
C TYR A 154 -31.22 0.16 -4.38
N PRO A 155 -31.57 -1.00 -4.98
CA PRO A 155 -31.06 -1.42 -6.27
C PRO A 155 -31.43 -0.49 -7.43
N TRP A 156 -30.49 -0.26 -8.34
CA TRP A 156 -30.78 0.46 -9.59
C TRP A 156 -31.53 -0.45 -10.57
N GLN A 157 -32.67 0.03 -11.07
CA GLN A 157 -33.61 -0.75 -11.89
C GLN A 157 -33.30 -0.71 -13.40
N GLY A 158 -32.10 -0.28 -13.79
CA GLY A 158 -31.75 -0.04 -15.20
C GLY A 158 -32.26 1.30 -15.74
N GLY A 159 -32.21 1.44 -17.05
CA GLY A 159 -32.46 2.68 -17.79
C GLY A 159 -31.20 3.23 -18.46
N GLU A 160 -31.27 4.48 -18.89
CA GLU A 160 -30.16 5.15 -19.56
C GLU A 160 -29.06 5.52 -18.54
N SER A 161 -27.82 5.18 -18.85
CA SER A 161 -26.62 5.54 -18.13
C SER A 161 -25.78 6.44 -19.02
N ARG A 162 -25.45 7.63 -18.52
CA ARG A 162 -24.65 8.66 -19.23
C ARG A 162 -23.43 9.01 -18.40
N LEU A 163 -22.39 9.58 -19.03
CA LEU A 163 -21.15 10.00 -18.35
C LEU A 163 -21.39 10.98 -17.18
N LYS A 164 -22.41 11.85 -17.26
CA LYS A 164 -22.75 12.76 -16.15
C LYS A 164 -23.16 12.03 -14.87
N ASP A 165 -23.63 10.80 -15.00
CA ASP A 165 -24.18 10.09 -13.87
C ASP A 165 -23.11 9.58 -12.89
N PRO A 166 -22.06 8.82 -13.28
CA PRO A 166 -20.99 8.46 -12.36
C PRO A 166 -20.36 9.70 -11.73
N VAL A 167 -20.19 10.80 -12.47
CA VAL A 167 -19.70 12.08 -11.93
C VAL A 167 -20.61 12.59 -10.79
N ALA A 168 -21.93 12.51 -10.94
CA ALA A 168 -22.86 12.88 -9.87
C ALA A 168 -22.74 12.00 -8.63
N TYR A 169 -22.45 10.69 -8.79
CA TYR A 169 -22.17 9.78 -7.68
C TYR A 169 -20.83 10.11 -7.02
N MET A 170 -19.77 10.37 -7.80
CA MET A 170 -18.46 10.79 -7.27
C MET A 170 -18.61 12.05 -6.42
N ILE A 171 -19.20 13.12 -6.96
CA ILE A 171 -19.44 14.39 -6.24
C ILE A 171 -20.26 14.15 -4.97
N THR A 172 -21.32 13.34 -5.06
CA THR A 172 -22.15 13.05 -3.88
C THR A 172 -21.37 12.31 -2.80
N GLY A 173 -20.54 11.35 -3.20
CA GLY A 173 -19.61 10.64 -2.33
C GLY A 173 -18.60 11.59 -1.67
N SER A 174 -17.94 12.45 -2.44
CA SER A 174 -16.97 13.42 -1.90
C SER A 174 -17.63 14.36 -0.89
N MET A 175 -18.85 14.83 -1.18
CA MET A 175 -19.59 15.68 -0.24
C MET A 175 -20.04 14.93 1.03
N ALA A 176 -20.29 13.62 0.96
CA ALA A 176 -20.53 12.81 2.16
C ALA A 176 -19.27 12.74 3.03
N VAL A 177 -18.12 12.46 2.43
CA VAL A 177 -16.83 12.40 3.13
C VAL A 177 -16.50 13.75 3.76
N LEU A 178 -16.58 14.85 3.00
CA LEU A 178 -16.31 16.20 3.51
C LEU A 178 -17.25 16.57 4.66
N ARG A 179 -18.53 16.21 4.58
CA ARG A 179 -19.49 16.48 5.65
C ARG A 179 -19.14 15.71 6.91
N LEU A 180 -18.88 14.41 6.80
CA LEU A 180 -18.51 13.56 7.93
C LEU A 180 -17.17 13.99 8.55
N ALA A 181 -16.20 14.37 7.73
CA ALA A 181 -14.91 14.91 8.19
C ALA A 181 -15.09 16.20 9.00
N THR A 182 -16.00 17.07 8.56
CA THR A 182 -16.31 18.33 9.26
C THR A 182 -17.06 18.07 10.57
N ASP A 183 -18.08 17.21 10.54
CA ASP A 183 -18.92 16.93 11.72
C ASP A 183 -18.15 16.22 12.83
N LEU A 184 -17.13 15.41 12.48
CA LEU A 184 -16.33 14.62 13.44
C LEU A 184 -14.85 15.04 13.49
N LYS A 185 -14.54 16.30 13.15
CA LYS A 185 -13.16 16.80 13.02
C LYS A 185 -12.26 16.45 14.20
N GLU A 186 -12.69 16.76 15.42
CA GLU A 186 -11.90 16.52 16.63
C GLU A 186 -11.65 15.04 16.86
N GLN A 187 -12.67 14.21 16.59
CA GLN A 187 -12.55 12.76 16.70
C GLN A 187 -11.54 12.21 15.69
N TRP A 188 -11.53 12.69 14.44
CA TRP A 188 -10.55 12.23 13.44
C TRP A 188 -9.11 12.58 13.84
N LEU A 189 -8.89 13.81 14.31
CA LEU A 189 -7.58 14.26 14.78
C LEU A 189 -7.11 13.49 16.03
N TYR A 190 -8.02 13.24 16.97
CA TYR A 190 -7.69 12.47 18.16
C TYR A 190 -7.44 10.99 17.85
N ASN A 191 -8.19 10.40 16.93
CA ASN A 191 -8.05 9.01 16.57
C ASN A 191 -6.70 8.71 15.91
N ILE A 192 -6.22 9.54 14.98
CA ILE A 192 -4.90 9.31 14.37
C ILE A 192 -3.78 9.37 15.43
N TYR A 193 -3.86 10.32 16.38
CA TYR A 193 -2.95 10.38 17.53
C TYR A 193 -3.01 9.11 18.37
N LYS A 194 -4.23 8.67 18.74
CA LYS A 194 -4.43 7.46 19.56
C LYS A 194 -3.85 6.22 18.90
N MET A 195 -4.14 6.01 17.61
CA MET A 195 -3.65 4.86 16.86
C MET A 195 -2.12 4.88 16.72
N GLY A 196 -1.52 6.05 16.45
CA GLY A 196 -0.06 6.19 16.39
C GLY A 196 0.62 5.94 17.73
N ARG A 197 0.05 6.45 18.83
CA ARG A 197 0.55 6.20 20.19
C ARG A 197 0.45 4.71 20.56
N ASP A 198 -0.67 4.07 20.25
CA ASP A 198 -0.86 2.65 20.52
C ASP A 198 0.12 1.79 19.67
N ALA A 199 0.47 2.24 18.46
CA ALA A 199 1.51 1.63 17.63
C ALA A 199 2.92 1.75 18.22
N ILE A 200 3.29 2.93 18.74
CA ILE A 200 4.57 3.17 19.44
C ILE A 200 4.66 2.28 20.67
N GLU A 201 3.62 2.29 21.52
CA GLU A 201 3.55 1.47 22.74
C GLU A 201 3.64 -0.03 22.42
N SER A 202 3.05 -0.47 21.30
CA SER A 202 3.19 -1.85 20.82
C SER A 202 4.59 -2.17 20.32
N GLY A 203 5.34 -1.21 19.81
CA GLY A 203 6.74 -1.39 19.43
C GLY A 203 7.66 -1.49 20.65
N GLU A 204 7.47 -0.61 21.62
CA GLU A 204 8.24 -0.60 22.88
C GLU A 204 8.07 -1.88 23.69
N LYS A 205 6.85 -2.47 23.70
CA LYS A 205 6.52 -3.68 24.47
C LYS A 205 6.66 -4.97 23.69
N GLY A 206 6.61 -4.90 22.36
CA GLY A 206 6.33 -6.03 21.50
C GLY A 206 7.56 -6.64 20.85
N SER A 207 7.30 -7.66 20.04
CA SER A 207 8.27 -8.28 19.15
C SER A 207 7.79 -8.08 17.69
N PRO A 208 8.68 -7.66 16.77
CA PRO A 208 10.10 -7.42 16.99
C PRO A 208 10.37 -6.04 17.61
N PHE A 209 11.50 -5.90 18.30
CA PHE A 209 12.00 -4.61 18.82
C PHE A 209 12.50 -3.72 17.67
N ALA A 210 13.25 -4.29 16.72
CA ALA A 210 13.75 -3.57 15.56
C ALA A 210 14.01 -4.52 14.38
N TYR A 211 14.13 -3.93 13.20
CA TYR A 211 14.70 -4.57 12.03
C TYR A 211 16.09 -3.97 11.76
N VAL A 212 17.06 -4.82 11.46
CA VAL A 212 18.46 -4.43 11.26
C VAL A 212 18.88 -4.78 9.84
N VAL A 213 19.38 -3.80 9.10
CA VAL A 213 19.88 -3.97 7.73
C VAL A 213 21.40 -3.83 7.76
N PRO A 214 22.17 -4.93 7.79
CA PRO A 214 23.63 -4.87 7.80
C PRO A 214 24.17 -4.25 6.51
N PRO A 215 25.36 -3.62 6.54
CA PRO A 215 25.98 -3.02 5.35
C PRO A 215 26.53 -4.07 4.37
N ASP A 216 26.88 -5.26 4.86
CA ASP A 216 27.30 -6.39 4.03
C ASP A 216 26.06 -7.06 3.42
N GLN A 217 25.89 -6.88 2.11
CA GLN A 217 24.70 -7.26 1.36
C GLN A 217 25.11 -7.81 0.00
N TRP A 218 24.34 -8.75 -0.53
CA TRP A 218 24.51 -9.18 -1.92
C TRP A 218 24.42 -8.01 -2.90
N ASN A 219 23.56 -7.03 -2.67
CA ASN A 219 23.54 -5.78 -3.43
C ASN A 219 23.40 -4.60 -2.45
N PRO A 220 24.53 -3.96 -2.05
CA PRO A 220 24.50 -2.85 -1.09
C PRO A 220 23.66 -1.66 -1.56
N ARG A 221 23.51 -1.47 -2.88
CA ARG A 221 22.65 -0.41 -3.41
C ARG A 221 21.18 -0.71 -3.19
N GLU A 222 20.72 -1.94 -3.42
CA GLU A 222 19.32 -2.34 -3.15
C GLU A 222 18.98 -2.14 -1.67
N ALA A 223 19.91 -2.37 -0.75
CA ALA A 223 19.69 -2.09 0.67
C ALA A 223 19.45 -0.59 0.93
N VAL A 224 20.22 0.30 0.28
CA VAL A 224 20.00 1.75 0.35
C VAL A 224 18.66 2.16 -0.29
N GLU A 225 18.29 1.57 -1.42
CA GLU A 225 16.99 1.81 -2.05
C GLU A 225 15.84 1.35 -1.14
N LEU A 226 15.97 0.21 -0.44
CA LEU A 226 14.99 -0.24 0.56
C LEU A 226 14.82 0.83 1.65
N ILE A 227 15.92 1.36 2.21
CA ILE A 227 15.86 2.44 3.20
C ILE A 227 15.16 3.67 2.64
N ASN A 228 15.45 4.07 1.40
CA ASN A 228 14.81 5.22 0.77
C ASN A 228 13.31 5.00 0.51
N ILE A 229 12.90 3.79 0.13
CA ILE A 229 11.48 3.42 -0.05
C ILE A 229 10.73 3.52 1.27
N LEU A 230 11.29 2.94 2.34
CA LEU A 230 10.69 2.99 3.67
C LEU A 230 10.59 4.43 4.19
N ARG A 231 11.65 5.22 4.06
CA ARG A 231 11.66 6.63 4.46
C ARG A 231 10.67 7.47 3.67
N LEU A 232 10.53 7.22 2.37
CA LEU A 232 9.49 7.88 1.58
C LEU A 232 8.08 7.55 2.09
N GLY A 233 7.88 6.33 2.58
CA GLY A 233 6.69 5.92 3.35
C GLY A 233 6.63 6.45 4.79
N GLY A 234 7.49 7.40 5.18
CA GLY A 234 7.47 8.01 6.52
C GLY A 234 8.05 7.14 7.62
N VAL A 235 8.79 6.07 7.29
CA VAL A 235 9.48 5.23 8.27
C VAL A 235 10.71 5.95 8.80
N GLU A 236 10.83 5.98 10.12
CA GLU A 236 12.00 6.49 10.83
C GLU A 236 13.10 5.42 10.81
N VAL A 237 14.29 5.82 10.35
CA VAL A 237 15.47 4.95 10.22
C VAL A 237 16.70 5.66 10.78
N GLU A 238 17.53 4.92 11.51
CA GLU A 238 18.81 5.40 12.01
C GLU A 238 19.96 4.63 11.38
N GLN A 239 21.09 5.29 11.18
CA GLN A 239 22.33 4.67 10.75
C GLN A 239 23.33 4.65 11.91
N VAL A 240 23.88 3.48 12.16
CA VAL A 240 24.78 3.21 13.27
C VAL A 240 26.19 3.71 12.96
N SER A 241 26.79 4.41 13.92
CA SER A 241 28.11 5.04 13.84
C SER A 241 29.27 4.20 14.40
N LYS A 242 28.97 3.12 15.15
CA LYS A 242 29.97 2.20 15.72
C LYS A 242 29.43 0.78 15.79
N PRO A 243 30.30 -0.26 15.77
CA PRO A 243 29.82 -1.62 15.95
C PRO A 243 29.02 -1.81 17.25
N PHE A 244 27.94 -2.56 17.17
CA PHE A 244 27.07 -2.87 18.31
C PHE A 244 26.66 -4.35 18.30
N LYS A 245 26.03 -4.81 19.38
CA LYS A 245 25.55 -6.19 19.50
C LYS A 245 24.05 -6.22 19.68
N ALA A 246 23.36 -7.03 18.89
CA ALA A 246 21.95 -7.35 19.07
C ALA A 246 21.78 -8.87 19.08
N GLY A 247 21.27 -9.40 20.19
CA GLY A 247 21.27 -10.84 20.44
C GLY A 247 22.69 -11.39 20.50
N GLU A 248 23.02 -12.38 19.67
CA GLU A 248 24.37 -12.97 19.56
C GLU A 248 25.20 -12.36 18.43
N THR A 249 24.58 -11.57 17.55
CA THR A 249 25.21 -11.02 16.35
C THR A 249 25.83 -9.66 16.63
N THR A 250 27.05 -9.45 16.13
CA THR A 250 27.69 -8.13 16.07
C THR A 250 27.45 -7.52 14.71
N TYR A 251 27.01 -6.27 14.71
CA TYR A 251 26.73 -5.48 13.51
C TYR A 251 27.73 -4.34 13.42
N ASP A 252 28.23 -4.08 12.21
CA ASP A 252 29.26 -3.08 11.96
C ASP A 252 28.70 -1.65 11.80
N GLU A 253 29.61 -0.67 11.76
CA GLU A 253 29.31 0.70 11.37
C GLU A 253 28.63 0.77 9.98
N GLY A 254 27.66 1.67 9.86
CA GLY A 254 26.86 1.86 8.65
C GLY A 254 25.64 0.95 8.54
N THR A 255 25.43 0.05 9.51
CA THR A 255 24.18 -0.70 9.68
C THR A 255 23.00 0.25 9.84
N TYR A 256 21.87 -0.05 9.20
CA TYR A 256 20.62 0.67 9.45
C TYR A 256 19.78 -0.06 10.50
N VAL A 257 19.21 0.71 11.43
CA VAL A 257 18.28 0.22 12.44
C VAL A 257 16.92 0.88 12.22
N ILE A 258 15.89 0.05 12.14
CA ILE A 258 14.50 0.45 11.98
C ILE A 258 13.76 0.00 13.24
N SER A 259 13.70 0.88 14.24
CA SER A 259 12.98 0.62 15.49
C SER A 259 11.49 0.42 15.21
N THR A 260 10.84 -0.55 15.87
CA THR A 260 9.38 -0.71 15.73
C THR A 260 8.60 0.23 16.65
N ALA A 261 9.26 0.95 17.55
CA ALA A 261 8.66 1.94 18.44
C ALA A 261 8.37 3.28 17.71
N GLN A 262 7.62 3.23 16.61
CA GLN A 262 7.27 4.40 15.80
C GLN A 262 5.80 4.37 15.36
N ALA A 263 5.24 5.53 15.01
CA ALA A 263 3.80 5.66 14.73
C ALA A 263 3.35 4.81 13.54
N PHE A 264 4.23 4.58 12.56
CA PHE A 264 3.96 3.75 11.37
C PHE A 264 4.49 2.32 11.51
N ARG A 265 4.60 1.81 12.75
CA ARG A 265 4.92 0.40 13.03
C ARG A 265 4.15 -0.59 12.15
N PRO A 266 2.82 -0.46 11.94
CA PRO A 266 2.09 -1.37 11.06
C PRO A 266 2.67 -1.47 9.65
N TYR A 267 3.13 -0.35 9.09
CA TYR A 267 3.72 -0.29 7.76
C TYR A 267 5.06 -1.01 7.70
N VAL A 268 5.92 -0.77 8.71
CA VAL A 268 7.22 -1.44 8.85
C VAL A 268 7.05 -2.96 8.94
N VAL A 269 6.26 -3.42 9.90
CA VAL A 269 6.09 -4.86 10.16
C VAL A 269 5.49 -5.56 8.94
N ASP A 270 4.49 -4.97 8.28
CA ASP A 270 3.82 -5.59 7.15
C ASP A 270 4.68 -5.71 5.88
N LEU A 271 5.63 -4.79 5.68
CA LEU A 271 6.57 -4.80 4.56
C LEU A 271 7.81 -5.65 4.80
N LEU A 272 8.26 -5.77 6.06
CA LEU A 272 9.51 -6.46 6.40
C LEU A 272 9.29 -7.90 6.86
N ASP A 273 8.17 -8.22 7.52
CA ASP A 273 7.83 -9.61 7.85
C ASP A 273 7.32 -10.37 6.62
N LYS A 274 7.56 -11.68 6.63
CA LYS A 274 6.94 -12.59 5.67
C LYS A 274 5.44 -12.61 5.90
N GLN A 275 4.68 -12.35 4.83
CA GLN A 275 3.23 -12.37 4.89
C GLN A 275 2.65 -13.78 4.98
N GLU A 276 1.59 -13.92 5.77
CA GLU A 276 0.79 -15.15 5.87
C GLU A 276 -0.68 -14.83 5.62
N TYR A 277 -1.18 -15.19 4.44
CA TYR A 277 -2.59 -15.02 4.10
C TYR A 277 -3.47 -16.02 4.87
N PRO A 278 -4.60 -15.62 5.47
CA PRO A 278 -5.42 -16.52 6.28
C PRO A 278 -6.09 -17.59 5.41
N ASP A 279 -6.09 -18.84 5.87
CA ASP A 279 -6.84 -19.93 5.23
C ASP A 279 -8.36 -19.74 5.45
N ARG A 280 -8.98 -18.98 4.55
CA ARG A 280 -10.41 -18.68 4.55
C ARG A 280 -11.14 -19.58 3.58
N ARG A 281 -12.24 -20.20 4.01
CA ARG A 281 -13.06 -21.10 3.19
C ARG A 281 -14.53 -20.79 3.42
N SER A 282 -15.35 -20.91 2.37
CA SER A 282 -16.81 -20.71 2.48
C SER A 282 -17.51 -21.82 3.27
N THR A 283 -16.90 -23.00 3.32
CA THR A 283 -17.28 -24.15 4.16
C THR A 283 -16.01 -24.81 4.67
N PRO A 284 -16.03 -25.57 5.79
CA PRO A 284 -14.82 -26.20 6.33
C PRO A 284 -14.03 -27.04 5.31
N ASN A 285 -14.72 -27.67 4.35
CA ASN A 285 -14.12 -28.51 3.29
C ASN A 285 -14.09 -27.82 1.92
N GLY A 286 -14.43 -26.53 1.84
CA GLY A 286 -14.43 -25.77 0.59
C GLY A 286 -13.01 -25.39 0.15
N PRO A 287 -12.84 -24.95 -1.12
CA PRO A 287 -11.56 -24.41 -1.56
C PRO A 287 -11.19 -23.14 -0.77
N PRO A 288 -9.89 -22.87 -0.58
CA PRO A 288 -9.45 -21.62 0.03
C PRO A 288 -9.81 -20.42 -0.86
N GLU A 289 -10.16 -19.32 -0.22
CA GLU A 289 -10.46 -18.05 -0.87
C GLU A 289 -9.14 -17.37 -1.25
N PRO A 290 -8.82 -17.23 -2.55
CA PRO A 290 -7.56 -16.63 -3.00
C PRO A 290 -7.54 -15.14 -2.68
N PRO A 291 -6.37 -14.51 -2.46
CA PRO A 291 -6.19 -13.05 -2.39
C PRO A 291 -6.96 -12.29 -3.48
N TYR A 292 -7.50 -11.11 -3.17
CA TYR A 292 -8.31 -10.32 -4.10
C TYR A 292 -7.43 -9.73 -5.22
N ASP A 293 -6.22 -9.32 -4.86
CA ASP A 293 -5.32 -8.55 -5.69
C ASP A 293 -3.91 -9.19 -5.66
N ILE A 294 -2.91 -8.48 -5.15
CA ILE A 294 -1.54 -8.97 -4.98
C ILE A 294 -1.45 -9.95 -3.80
N ALA A 295 -0.54 -10.92 -3.93
CA ALA A 295 -0.27 -11.97 -2.93
C ALA A 295 1.16 -11.92 -2.34
N GLY A 296 2.00 -10.95 -2.73
CA GLY A 296 3.33 -10.78 -2.15
C GLY A 296 3.82 -9.33 -2.24
N TRP A 297 4.19 -8.76 -1.09
CA TRP A 297 4.77 -7.41 -0.95
C TRP A 297 5.84 -7.35 0.15
N THR A 298 6.48 -8.48 0.47
CA THR A 298 7.55 -8.57 1.47
C THR A 298 8.84 -8.03 0.84
N LEU A 299 9.19 -6.79 1.16
CA LEU A 299 10.25 -6.04 0.49
C LEU A 299 11.63 -6.70 0.57
N PRO A 300 12.10 -7.23 1.71
CA PRO A 300 13.42 -7.88 1.78
C PRO A 300 13.55 -9.02 0.76
N MET A 301 12.49 -9.82 0.59
CA MET A 301 12.46 -10.93 -0.35
C MET A 301 12.38 -10.46 -1.81
N GLN A 302 11.63 -9.39 -2.08
CA GLN A 302 11.49 -8.84 -3.44
C GLN A 302 12.75 -8.12 -3.92
N MET A 303 13.47 -7.47 -2.99
CA MET A 303 14.65 -6.67 -3.29
C MET A 303 15.96 -7.45 -3.11
N GLY A 304 15.90 -8.67 -2.56
CA GLY A 304 17.10 -9.46 -2.27
C GLY A 304 18.00 -8.82 -1.21
N VAL A 305 17.38 -8.19 -0.20
CA VAL A 305 18.07 -7.50 0.90
C VAL A 305 17.93 -8.34 2.15
N THR A 306 19.05 -8.64 2.81
CA THR A 306 19.06 -9.28 4.12
C THR A 306 18.61 -8.27 5.18
N VAL A 307 17.55 -8.61 5.91
CA VAL A 307 17.02 -7.83 7.02
C VAL A 307 16.82 -8.75 8.20
N ASP A 308 17.49 -8.46 9.30
CA ASP A 308 17.40 -9.24 10.52
C ASP A 308 16.28 -8.70 11.41
N ARG A 309 15.37 -9.59 11.81
CA ARG A 309 14.30 -9.31 12.76
C ARG A 309 14.83 -9.52 14.17
N ILE A 310 14.92 -8.46 14.97
CA ILE A 310 15.47 -8.53 16.33
C ILE A 310 14.34 -8.46 17.35
N GLU A 311 14.23 -9.49 18.19
CA GLU A 311 13.14 -9.62 19.16
C GLU A 311 13.35 -8.78 20.42
N THR A 312 14.59 -8.66 20.87
CA THR A 312 14.95 -8.09 22.17
C THR A 312 15.59 -6.71 22.00
N SER A 313 15.43 -5.86 23.02
CA SER A 313 16.10 -4.57 23.03
C SER A 313 17.62 -4.69 23.02
N PHE A 314 18.27 -3.68 22.43
CA PHE A 314 19.72 -3.52 22.38
C PHE A 314 20.05 -2.02 22.33
N GLU A 315 21.29 -1.69 22.67
CA GLU A 315 21.81 -0.32 22.63
C GLU A 315 22.73 -0.15 21.43
N TYR A 316 22.68 1.02 20.80
CA TYR A 316 23.55 1.39 19.68
C TYR A 316 23.76 2.91 19.64
N ASP A 317 24.90 3.33 19.11
CA ASP A 317 25.17 4.73 18.79
C ASP A 317 24.80 4.98 17.33
N GLY A 318 23.71 5.70 17.06
CA GLY A 318 23.24 6.01 15.70
C GLY A 318 22.74 7.44 15.53
N ALA A 319 22.49 7.81 14.29
CA ALA A 319 21.87 9.08 13.93
C ALA A 319 20.72 8.87 12.94
N SER A 320 19.67 9.69 13.05
CA SER A 320 18.56 9.68 12.11
C SER A 320 19.02 9.96 10.69
N VAL A 321 18.54 9.15 9.74
CA VAL A 321 18.74 9.36 8.32
C VAL A 321 17.70 10.41 7.87
N SER A 322 18.06 11.69 7.88
CA SER A 322 17.16 12.81 7.52
C SER A 322 17.09 13.10 6.03
N ASP A 323 18.17 12.85 5.29
CA ASP A 323 18.24 12.98 3.84
C ASP A 323 18.16 11.61 3.16
N ALA A 324 18.02 11.58 1.82
CA ALA A 324 18.10 10.33 1.09
C ALA A 324 19.38 9.56 1.48
N ALA A 325 19.22 8.30 1.86
CA ALA A 325 20.36 7.43 2.11
C ALA A 325 21.16 7.32 0.82
N GLU A 326 22.47 7.56 0.92
CA GLU A 326 23.37 7.50 -0.22
C GLU A 326 24.09 6.15 -0.27
N PRO A 327 24.25 5.55 -1.46
CA PRO A 327 25.12 4.41 -1.59
C PRO A 327 26.55 4.82 -1.25
N ARG A 328 27.31 3.91 -0.61
CA ARG A 328 28.74 4.12 -0.42
C ARG A 328 29.38 4.39 -1.79
N PRO A 329 30.15 5.48 -1.96
CA PRO A 329 30.80 5.77 -3.22
C PRO A 329 31.66 4.60 -3.67
N GLY A 330 31.46 4.16 -4.91
CA GLY A 330 32.37 3.22 -5.54
C GLY A 330 33.69 3.91 -5.90
N HIS A 331 34.75 3.12 -6.07
CA HIS A 331 35.99 3.59 -6.69
C HIS A 331 36.04 3.11 -8.14
N ALA A 332 36.21 4.04 -9.07
CA ALA A 332 36.59 3.73 -10.44
C ALA A 332 38.04 4.18 -10.60
N GLY A 333 38.92 3.25 -11.00
CA GLY A 333 40.31 3.59 -11.32
C GLY A 333 40.41 4.38 -12.63
N ASP A 334 41.65 4.61 -13.08
CA ASP A 334 41.96 5.17 -14.39
C ASP A 334 42.40 4.03 -15.33
N PRO A 335 41.47 3.35 -16.02
CA PRO A 335 41.83 2.21 -16.85
C PRO A 335 42.43 2.66 -18.19
N ASP A 336 43.45 1.93 -18.66
CA ASP A 336 44.05 2.15 -19.98
C ASP A 336 43.13 1.72 -21.14
N TYR A 337 42.17 0.82 -20.88
CA TYR A 337 41.32 0.20 -21.93
C TYR A 337 39.82 0.45 -21.73
N GLY A 338 39.30 0.28 -20.51
CA GLY A 338 37.87 0.46 -20.23
C GLY A 338 37.46 0.01 -18.84
N TYR A 339 36.17 0.17 -18.55
CA TYR A 339 35.57 -0.16 -17.26
C TYR A 339 34.79 -1.47 -17.31
N ILE A 340 34.78 -2.21 -16.19
CA ILE A 340 33.94 -3.38 -15.99
C ILE A 340 32.78 -3.00 -15.08
N LEU A 341 31.57 -3.32 -15.50
CA LEU A 341 30.35 -3.12 -14.72
C LEU A 341 29.79 -4.47 -14.32
N SER A 342 29.64 -4.69 -13.00
CA SER A 342 28.96 -5.88 -12.50
C SER A 342 27.46 -5.84 -12.85
N HIS A 343 26.89 -6.99 -13.20
CA HIS A 343 25.44 -7.16 -13.35
C HIS A 343 24.72 -7.40 -12.02
N GLN A 344 25.45 -7.42 -10.90
CA GLN A 344 24.91 -7.73 -9.56
C GLN A 344 23.92 -6.67 -9.06
N SER A 345 24.07 -5.42 -9.52
CA SER A 345 23.20 -4.30 -9.14
C SER A 345 22.47 -3.71 -10.33
N ASN A 346 21.23 -3.27 -10.11
CA ASN A 346 20.46 -2.49 -11.08
C ASN A 346 21.18 -1.16 -11.47
N ALA A 347 22.12 -0.67 -10.66
CA ALA A 347 23.03 0.42 -11.03
C ALA A 347 23.83 0.13 -12.30
N GLY A 348 24.29 -1.11 -12.47
CA GLY A 348 25.02 -1.52 -13.67
C GLY A 348 24.16 -1.30 -14.91
N MET A 349 22.89 -1.67 -14.87
CA MET A 349 21.97 -1.47 -15.99
C MET A 349 21.63 0.01 -16.24
N GLN A 350 21.50 0.82 -15.18
CA GLN A 350 21.35 2.26 -15.33
C GLN A 350 22.58 2.91 -15.96
N ALA A 351 23.77 2.51 -15.55
CA ALA A 351 25.03 2.97 -16.14
C ALA A 351 25.12 2.56 -17.61
N VAL A 352 24.84 1.30 -17.94
CA VAL A 352 24.75 0.77 -19.32
C VAL A 352 23.83 1.65 -20.18
N ASN A 353 22.62 1.95 -19.71
CA ASN A 353 21.67 2.77 -20.47
C ASN A 353 22.20 4.19 -20.71
N ARG A 354 22.83 4.81 -19.72
CA ARG A 354 23.42 6.15 -19.83
C ARG A 354 24.62 6.18 -20.79
N LEU A 355 25.49 5.16 -20.74
CA LEU A 355 26.64 5.01 -21.63
C LEU A 355 26.20 4.82 -23.08
N LEU A 356 25.21 3.95 -23.34
CA LEU A 356 24.64 3.80 -24.69
C LEU A 356 24.03 5.11 -25.20
N GLN A 357 23.33 5.85 -24.34
CA GLN A 357 22.76 7.14 -24.70
C GLN A 357 23.85 8.19 -25.02
N ALA A 358 25.01 8.13 -24.36
CA ALA A 358 26.16 8.98 -24.63
C ALA A 358 26.95 8.57 -25.89
N GLY A 359 26.63 7.42 -26.50
CA GLY A 359 27.31 6.90 -27.69
C GLY A 359 28.50 5.99 -27.40
N ASP A 360 28.69 5.57 -26.14
CA ASP A 360 29.74 4.65 -25.76
C ASP A 360 29.51 3.23 -26.31
N ARG A 361 30.61 2.49 -26.46
CA ARG A 361 30.59 1.08 -26.89
C ARG A 361 30.55 0.17 -25.68
N LEU A 362 29.59 -0.75 -25.65
CA LEU A 362 29.45 -1.76 -24.60
C LEU A 362 29.66 -3.16 -25.16
N TYR A 363 30.22 -4.03 -24.32
CA TYR A 363 30.43 -5.44 -24.60
C TYR A 363 29.97 -6.26 -23.39
N ILE A 364 29.44 -7.45 -23.64
CA ILE A 364 29.12 -8.44 -22.62
C ILE A 364 30.17 -9.54 -22.75
N THR A 365 30.75 -9.97 -21.64
CA THR A 365 31.71 -11.08 -21.66
C THR A 365 30.97 -12.40 -21.89
N ASP A 366 31.58 -13.28 -22.67
CA ASP A 366 31.06 -14.63 -22.95
C ASP A 366 31.37 -15.62 -21.81
N LYS A 367 32.26 -15.23 -20.88
CA LYS A 367 32.64 -15.97 -19.68
C LYS A 367 32.65 -15.08 -18.44
N PRO A 368 32.42 -15.63 -17.24
CA PRO A 368 32.60 -14.90 -15.98
C PRO A 368 34.05 -14.40 -15.84
N LEU A 369 34.22 -13.15 -15.43
CA LEU A 369 35.50 -12.57 -15.06
C LEU A 369 35.72 -12.85 -13.57
N ASN A 370 36.11 -14.07 -13.23
CA ASN A 370 36.23 -14.50 -11.83
C ASN A 370 37.56 -14.08 -11.16
N ASP A 371 38.55 -13.63 -11.94
CA ASP A 371 39.95 -13.45 -11.51
C ASP A 371 40.58 -12.11 -11.94
N MET A 372 39.86 -10.99 -11.86
CA MET A 372 40.44 -9.65 -12.05
C MET A 372 40.27 -8.75 -10.83
#